data_AF-A0A836S9T1-F1
#
_entry.id   AF-A0A836S9T1-F1
#
_cell.length_a   1.000
_cell.length_b   1.000
_cell.length_c   1.000
_cell.angle_alpha   90.00
_cell.angle_beta   90.00
_cell.angle_gamma   90.00
#
_symmetry.space_group_name_H-M   'P 1'
#
loop_
_entity.id
_entity.type
_entity.pdbx_description
1 polymer ?
#
loop_
_entity_poly.entity_id
_entity_poly.type
_entity_poly.pdbx_seq_one_letter_code
_entity_poly.pdbx_strand_id
1 'polypeptide(L)'
;MSDTSEFANSSPKSLLINLSFWLFHKWLLVVLLVSVLAFYYLFPLTYPKSDELFANLSFLIHGFALWGLGLAIVILTKIQVEHAFALQVEKNAQDKLRKIRNKEIDRLALEGVGDILPNNPTPNLAMPRLFQHIIGEARDHRFESSMSTMQPYREEAIDDIFKLQNIQKIALQLGILGTFIGLILALSQLNLDSSSTTLELKSLFNSLHISFSTSVAGLEVAVILGLLIMVVRLKQEAYFQTMEKAADTMISLAQNAIPDDYFFNNFEQIKNAVRNRARINCTTLF
;
A
#
# COMPACT_ATOMS: atom_id res chain seq x y z
N MET A 1 23.78 0.95 0.37
CA MET A 1 23.50 2.39 0.62
C MET A 1 23.14 3.15 -0.66
N SER A 2 23.45 2.65 -1.86
CA SER A 2 22.94 3.16 -3.15
C SER A 2 21.44 2.88 -3.37
N ASP A 3 20.95 1.76 -2.83
CA ASP A 3 19.65 1.21 -3.25
C ASP A 3 18.46 2.06 -2.75
N THR A 4 18.54 2.66 -1.57
CA THR A 4 17.41 3.43 -1.00
C THR A 4 17.11 4.70 -1.79
N SER A 5 18.12 5.41 -2.29
CA SER A 5 17.93 6.58 -3.14
C SER A 5 17.42 6.22 -4.54
N GLU A 6 17.77 5.03 -5.05
CA GLU A 6 17.27 4.56 -6.33
C GLU A 6 15.76 4.23 -6.23
N PHE A 7 15.35 3.54 -5.16
CA PHE A 7 13.93 3.23 -4.93
C PHE A 7 13.09 4.49 -4.64
N ALA A 8 13.60 5.45 -3.86
CA ALA A 8 12.86 6.66 -3.49
C ALA A 8 12.55 7.58 -4.68
N ASN A 9 13.40 7.59 -5.71
CA ASN A 9 13.19 8.37 -6.94
C ASN A 9 12.52 7.56 -8.07
N SER A 10 12.31 6.26 -7.87
CA SER A 10 11.70 5.39 -8.88
C SER A 10 10.17 5.42 -8.83
N SER A 11 9.54 5.14 -9.97
CA SER A 11 8.10 4.90 -10.02
C SER A 11 7.78 3.45 -9.63
N PRO A 12 6.63 3.17 -8.98
CA PRO A 12 6.24 1.80 -8.65
C PRO A 12 6.22 0.88 -9.88
N LYS A 13 5.81 1.40 -11.05
CA LYS A 13 5.78 0.65 -12.31
C LYS A 13 7.17 0.23 -12.79
N SER A 14 8.17 1.11 -12.67
CA SER A 14 9.54 0.79 -13.07
C SER A 14 10.18 -0.29 -12.20
N LEU A 15 9.75 -0.43 -10.94
CA LEU A 15 10.29 -1.45 -10.03
C LEU A 15 9.83 -2.87 -10.36
N LEU A 16 8.68 -3.03 -11.02
CA LEU A 16 8.16 -4.35 -11.41
C LEU A 16 9.11 -5.09 -12.36
N ILE A 17 9.83 -4.34 -13.19
CA ILE A 17 10.74 -4.85 -14.21
C ILE A 17 12.14 -5.10 -13.60
N ASN A 18 12.45 -4.48 -12.47
CA ASN A 18 13.77 -4.59 -11.86
C ASN A 18 13.93 -5.91 -11.10
N LEU A 19 14.96 -6.69 -11.46
CA LEU A 19 15.28 -7.96 -10.80
C LEU A 19 15.58 -7.79 -9.30
N SER A 20 16.09 -6.62 -8.88
CA SER A 20 16.38 -6.31 -7.48
C SER A 20 15.13 -6.35 -6.59
N PHE A 21 13.97 -5.94 -7.14
CA PHE A 21 12.69 -5.99 -6.44
C PHE A 21 12.35 -7.42 -6.00
N TRP A 22 12.49 -8.37 -6.92
CA TRP A 22 12.16 -9.78 -6.70
C TRP A 22 13.11 -10.43 -5.69
N LEU A 23 14.41 -10.12 -5.77
CA LEU A 23 15.41 -10.63 -4.83
C LEU A 23 15.24 -10.07 -3.41
N PHE A 24 14.74 -8.83 -3.29
CA PHE A 24 14.44 -8.22 -1.99
C PHE A 24 13.21 -8.86 -1.32
N HIS A 25 12.24 -9.32 -2.12
CA HIS A 25 10.99 -9.93 -1.65
C HIS A 25 11.03 -11.46 -1.67
N LYS A 26 12.01 -12.07 -0.97
CA LYS A 26 12.18 -13.53 -0.91
C LYS A 26 10.91 -14.30 -0.50
N TRP A 27 10.15 -13.77 0.46
CA TRP A 27 8.89 -14.38 0.89
C TRP A 27 7.82 -14.39 -0.21
N LEU A 28 7.78 -13.36 -1.07
CA LEU A 28 6.88 -13.36 -2.23
C LEU A 28 7.25 -14.49 -3.20
N LEU A 29 8.54 -14.69 -3.46
CA LEU A 29 9.02 -15.80 -4.30
C LEU A 29 8.68 -17.17 -3.69
N VAL A 30 8.80 -17.32 -2.37
CA VAL A 30 8.41 -18.55 -1.66
C VAL A 30 6.90 -18.80 -1.81
N VAL A 31 6.07 -17.77 -1.59
CA VAL A 31 4.61 -17.89 -1.77
C VAL A 31 4.26 -18.24 -3.22
N LEU A 32 4.91 -17.63 -4.20
CA LEU A 32 4.74 -17.95 -5.62
C LEU A 32 5.12 -19.40 -5.94
N LEU A 33 6.25 -19.87 -5.44
CA LEU A 33 6.70 -21.25 -5.63
C LEU A 33 5.69 -22.24 -5.02
N VAL A 34 5.26 -21.99 -3.78
CA VAL A 34 4.24 -22.81 -3.11
C VAL A 34 2.93 -22.78 -3.87
N SER A 35 2.53 -21.62 -4.41
CA SER A 35 1.29 -21.48 -5.21
C SER A 35 1.36 -22.28 -6.51
N VAL A 36 2.49 -22.24 -7.22
CA VAL A 36 2.70 -23.03 -8.45
C VAL A 36 2.68 -24.53 -8.14
N LEU A 37 3.32 -24.95 -7.04
CA LEU A 37 3.29 -26.35 -6.60
C LEU A 37 1.88 -26.79 -6.20
N ALA A 38 1.17 -25.98 -5.42
CA ALA A 38 -0.22 -26.24 -5.03
C ALA A 38 -1.09 -26.41 -6.27
N PHE A 39 -1.02 -25.46 -7.21
CA PHE A 39 -1.77 -25.52 -8.45
C PHE A 39 -1.43 -26.77 -9.26
N TYR A 40 -0.15 -27.11 -9.42
CA TYR A 40 0.27 -28.31 -10.14
C TYR A 40 -0.29 -29.60 -9.53
N TYR A 41 -0.26 -29.74 -8.21
CA TYR A 41 -0.76 -30.93 -7.52
C TYR A 41 -2.29 -30.98 -7.45
N LEU A 42 -2.97 -29.83 -7.35
CA LEU A 42 -4.42 -29.74 -7.19
C LEU A 42 -5.16 -29.62 -8.53
N PHE A 43 -4.48 -29.26 -9.62
CA PHE A 43 -5.05 -29.17 -10.97
C PHE A 43 -5.92 -30.38 -11.38
N PRO A 44 -5.49 -31.65 -11.21
CA PRO A 44 -6.33 -32.79 -11.58
C PRO A 44 -7.58 -32.93 -10.71
N LEU A 45 -7.59 -32.34 -9.51
CA LEU A 45 -8.71 -32.37 -8.58
C LEU A 45 -9.68 -31.20 -8.81
N THR A 46 -9.19 -30.05 -9.28
CA THR A 46 -10.00 -28.83 -9.44
C THR A 46 -10.63 -28.70 -10.84
N TYR A 47 -10.09 -29.37 -11.86
CA TYR A 47 -10.56 -29.31 -13.23
C TYR A 47 -11.20 -30.64 -13.69
N PRO A 48 -12.54 -30.78 -13.60
CA PRO A 48 -13.24 -31.97 -14.09
C PRO A 48 -13.11 -32.07 -15.62
N LYS A 49 -12.80 -33.26 -16.13
CA LYS A 49 -12.62 -33.53 -17.58
C LYS A 49 -13.93 -33.56 -18.39
N SER A 50 -15.07 -33.60 -17.72
CA SER A 50 -16.36 -33.99 -18.29
C SER A 50 -17.32 -32.82 -18.49
N ASP A 51 -17.05 -31.63 -17.96
CA ASP A 51 -18.07 -30.58 -17.88
C ASP A 51 -17.49 -29.16 -18.05
N GLU A 52 -17.77 -28.53 -19.19
CA GLU A 52 -17.20 -27.23 -19.59
C GLU A 52 -17.63 -26.09 -18.66
N LEU A 53 -18.87 -26.12 -18.14
CA LEU A 53 -19.38 -25.08 -17.24
C LEU A 53 -18.62 -25.03 -15.92
N PHE A 54 -18.30 -26.19 -15.35
CA PHE A 54 -17.58 -26.28 -14.08
C PHE A 54 -16.08 -26.05 -14.24
N ALA A 55 -15.52 -26.44 -15.39
CA ALA A 55 -14.18 -26.00 -15.76
C ALA A 55 -14.10 -24.46 -15.82
N ASN A 56 -15.10 -23.80 -16.42
CA ASN A 56 -15.16 -22.33 -16.47
C ASN A 56 -15.27 -21.70 -15.08
N LEU A 57 -16.05 -22.28 -14.16
CA LEU A 57 -16.13 -21.81 -12.78
C LEU A 57 -14.77 -21.95 -12.06
N SER A 58 -14.10 -23.10 -12.20
CA SER A 58 -12.76 -23.29 -11.65
C SER A 58 -11.75 -22.30 -12.25
N PHE A 59 -11.81 -22.03 -13.57
CA PHE A 59 -11.00 -20.99 -14.21
C PHE A 59 -11.28 -19.60 -13.63
N LEU A 60 -12.54 -19.26 -13.40
CA LEU A 60 -12.92 -17.98 -12.80
C LEU A 60 -12.36 -17.85 -11.38
N ILE A 61 -12.47 -18.90 -10.55
CA ILE A 61 -11.93 -18.93 -9.19
C ILE A 61 -10.40 -18.70 -9.20
N HIS A 62 -9.67 -19.43 -10.04
CA HIS A 62 -8.21 -19.24 -10.18
C HIS A 62 -7.85 -17.88 -10.79
N GLY A 63 -8.72 -17.30 -11.61
CA GLY A 63 -8.60 -15.92 -12.09
C GLY A 63 -8.52 -14.90 -10.95
N PHE A 64 -9.24 -15.11 -9.85
CA PHE A 64 -9.10 -14.28 -8.65
C PHE A 64 -7.74 -14.41 -7.97
N ALA A 65 -7.10 -15.58 -8.03
CA ALA A 65 -5.74 -15.75 -7.52
C ALA A 65 -4.74 -14.89 -8.31
N LEU A 66 -4.82 -14.92 -9.65
CA LEU A 66 -3.98 -14.11 -10.52
C LEU A 66 -4.24 -12.61 -10.33
N TRP A 67 -5.52 -12.22 -10.21
CA TRP A 67 -5.89 -10.83 -9.97
C TRP A 67 -5.38 -10.35 -8.60
N GLY A 68 -5.58 -11.14 -7.55
CA GLY A 68 -5.10 -10.82 -6.20
C GLY A 68 -3.57 -10.80 -6.12
N LEU A 69 -2.87 -11.67 -6.85
CA LEU A 69 -1.41 -11.62 -6.97
C LEU A 69 -0.95 -10.31 -7.62
N GLY A 70 -1.56 -9.92 -8.75
CA GLY A 70 -1.25 -8.65 -9.41
C GLY A 70 -1.46 -7.45 -8.49
N LEU A 71 -2.58 -7.45 -7.74
CA LEU A 71 -2.86 -6.41 -6.76
C LEU A 71 -1.83 -6.39 -5.61
N ALA A 72 -1.47 -7.56 -5.07
CA ALA A 72 -0.48 -7.67 -4.00
C ALA A 72 0.90 -7.14 -4.44
N ILE A 73 1.31 -7.42 -5.67
CA ILE A 73 2.57 -6.92 -6.25
C ILE A 73 2.53 -5.38 -6.38
N VAL A 74 1.42 -4.81 -6.85
CA VAL A 74 1.24 -3.35 -6.94
C VAL A 74 1.30 -2.70 -5.55
N ILE A 75 0.66 -3.31 -4.55
CA ILE A 75 0.71 -2.81 -3.17
C ILE A 75 2.13 -2.88 -2.60
N LEU A 76 2.85 -3.98 -2.80
CA LEU A 76 4.23 -4.14 -2.34
C LEU A 76 5.18 -3.13 -2.98
N THR A 77 5.04 -2.86 -4.28
CA THR A 77 5.85 -1.84 -4.96
C THR A 77 5.54 -0.43 -4.44
N LYS A 78 4.26 -0.08 -4.24
CA LYS A 78 3.86 1.19 -3.61
C LYS A 78 4.50 1.33 -2.21
N ILE A 79 4.33 0.33 -1.35
CA ILE A 79 4.91 0.32 0.00
C ILE A 79 6.43 0.46 -0.04
N GLN A 80 7.13 -0.20 -0.96
CA GLN A 80 8.59 -0.10 -1.03
C GLN A 80 9.08 1.30 -1.44
N VAL A 81 8.44 1.92 -2.42
CA VAL A 81 8.78 3.29 -2.84
C VAL A 81 8.52 4.26 -1.68
N GLU A 82 7.36 4.17 -1.05
CA GLU A 82 7.00 5.03 0.07
C GLU A 82 7.90 4.81 1.29
N HIS A 83 8.25 3.57 1.62
CA HIS A 83 9.19 3.26 2.68
C HIS A 83 10.60 3.81 2.39
N ALA A 84 11.09 3.67 1.16
CA ALA A 84 12.38 4.25 0.75
C ALA A 84 12.36 5.78 0.80
N PHE A 85 11.25 6.40 0.39
CA PHE A 85 11.04 7.83 0.49
C PHE A 85 11.11 8.30 1.95
N ALA A 86 10.38 7.63 2.85
CA ALA A 86 10.36 7.95 4.28
C ALA A 86 11.77 7.82 4.90
N LEU A 87 12.50 6.74 4.62
CA LEU A 87 13.89 6.57 5.09
C LEU A 87 14.82 7.69 4.61
N GLN A 88 14.68 8.11 3.35
CA GLN A 88 15.51 9.17 2.81
C GLN A 88 15.19 10.53 3.44
N VAL A 89 13.91 10.84 3.64
CA VAL A 89 13.47 12.06 4.33
C VAL A 89 13.95 12.06 5.77
N GLU A 90 13.75 10.96 6.51
CA GLU A 90 14.23 10.80 7.89
C GLU A 90 15.73 11.09 7.97
N LYS A 91 16.53 10.43 7.13
CA LYS A 91 17.99 10.60 7.12
C LYS A 91 18.39 12.05 6.82
N ASN A 92 17.82 12.63 5.76
CA ASN A 92 18.17 13.99 5.36
C ASN A 92 17.76 15.02 6.44
N ALA A 93 16.59 14.82 7.06
CA ALA A 93 16.09 15.68 8.13
C ALA A 93 16.92 15.54 9.41
N GLN A 94 17.29 14.31 9.81
CA GLN A 94 18.21 14.06 10.93
C GLN A 94 19.58 14.69 10.70
N ASP A 95 20.13 14.57 9.49
CA ASP A 95 21.42 15.18 9.15
C ASP A 95 21.36 16.71 9.26
N LYS A 96 20.27 17.35 8.83
CA LYS A 96 20.05 18.80 8.98
C LYS A 96 19.87 19.20 10.43
N LEU A 97 19.04 18.49 11.20
CA LEU A 97 18.86 18.71 12.64
C LEU A 97 20.17 18.60 13.41
N ARG A 98 21.02 17.61 13.08
CA ARG A 98 22.34 17.45 13.68
C ARG A 98 23.23 18.65 13.41
N LYS A 99 23.26 19.17 12.17
CA LYS A 99 24.04 20.36 11.80
C LYS A 99 23.57 21.61 12.54
N ILE A 100 22.25 21.77 12.72
CA ILE A 100 21.68 22.86 13.53
C ILE A 100 22.12 22.73 14.99
N ARG A 101 22.00 21.54 15.58
CA ARG A 101 22.40 21.29 16.98
C ARG A 101 23.89 21.51 17.21
N ASN A 102 24.73 21.17 16.24
CA ASN A 102 26.17 21.38 16.28
C ASN A 102 26.59 22.84 15.99
N LYS A 103 25.63 23.75 15.71
CA LYS A 103 25.87 25.13 15.29
C LYS A 103 26.70 25.26 14.00
N GLU A 104 26.67 24.23 13.15
CA GLU A 104 27.29 24.28 11.81
C GLU A 104 26.44 25.10 10.84
N ILE A 105 25.13 25.14 11.08
CA ILE A 105 24.13 25.93 10.36
C ILE A 105 23.25 26.58 11.42
N ASP A 106 22.86 27.85 11.21
CA ASP A 106 22.12 28.62 12.21
C ASP A 106 20.67 28.09 12.36
N ARG A 107 19.84 28.33 11.35
CA ARG A 107 18.51 27.71 11.17
C ARG A 107 18.22 27.60 9.68
N LEU A 108 17.35 26.66 9.32
CA LEU A 108 16.90 26.49 7.95
C LEU A 108 15.70 27.44 7.69
N ALA A 109 15.68 28.08 6.53
CA ALA A 109 14.45 28.66 5.99
C ALA A 109 13.40 27.56 5.79
N LEU A 110 12.14 27.83 6.10
CA LEU A 110 11.07 26.85 5.92
C LEU A 110 10.94 26.40 4.45
N GLU A 111 11.19 27.28 3.49
CA GLU A 111 11.21 26.94 2.06
C GLU A 111 12.30 25.89 1.74
N GLY A 112 13.47 26.00 2.37
CA GLY A 112 14.57 25.05 2.23
C GLY A 112 14.31 23.69 2.88
N VAL A 113 13.24 23.54 3.67
CA VAL A 113 12.80 22.24 4.19
C VAL A 113 12.22 21.38 3.05
N GLY A 114 11.63 22.00 2.02
CA GLY A 114 11.14 21.30 0.83
C GLY A 114 12.24 20.61 0.01
N ASP A 115 13.45 21.18 -0.01
CA ASP A 115 14.61 20.66 -0.76
C ASP A 115 15.11 19.30 -0.24
N ILE A 116 14.64 18.87 0.93
CA ILE A 116 14.99 17.61 1.59
C ILE A 116 14.20 16.45 0.97
N LEU A 117 13.06 16.75 0.33
CA LEU A 117 12.17 15.76 -0.26
C LEU A 117 12.80 15.15 -1.53
N PRO A 118 12.82 13.82 -1.66
CA PRO A 118 13.22 13.15 -2.89
C PRO A 118 12.34 13.56 -4.09
N ASN A 119 12.95 13.64 -5.28
CA ASN A 119 12.24 13.90 -6.53
C ASN A 119 11.61 12.61 -7.06
N ASN A 120 10.40 12.29 -6.58
CA ASN A 120 9.64 11.16 -7.12
C ASN A 120 8.70 11.62 -8.26
N PRO A 121 8.73 10.98 -9.44
CA PRO A 121 7.88 11.35 -10.57
C PRO A 121 6.39 10.96 -10.39
N THR A 122 6.04 10.28 -9.30
CA THR A 122 4.68 9.75 -9.06
C THR A 122 3.88 10.72 -8.18
N PRO A 123 2.89 11.46 -8.73
CA PRO A 123 2.24 12.56 -8.01
C PRO A 123 1.30 12.13 -6.87
N ASN A 124 0.86 10.87 -6.84
CA ASN A 124 -0.21 10.41 -5.94
C ASN A 124 0.27 9.49 -4.79
N LEU A 125 1.56 9.48 -4.47
CA LEU A 125 2.05 8.70 -3.32
C LEU A 125 1.66 9.37 -2.00
N ALA A 126 1.46 8.56 -0.96
CA ALA A 126 1.06 9.05 0.37
C ALA A 126 2.19 9.83 1.04
N MET A 127 3.42 9.33 0.96
CA MET A 127 4.57 9.94 1.66
C MET A 127 4.90 11.36 1.21
N PRO A 128 5.05 11.67 -0.09
CA PRO A 128 5.26 13.04 -0.53
C PRO A 128 4.15 13.99 -0.06
N ARG A 129 2.89 13.55 -0.12
CA ARG A 129 1.73 14.34 0.34
C ARG A 129 1.78 14.58 1.85
N LEU A 130 2.11 13.57 2.65
CA LEU A 130 2.28 13.70 4.10
C LEU A 130 3.33 14.77 4.43
N PHE A 131 4.51 14.72 3.82
CA PHE A 131 5.56 15.69 4.15
C PHE A 131 5.27 17.09 3.62
N GLN A 132 4.65 17.22 2.45
CA GLN A 132 4.15 18.50 1.96
C GLN A 132 3.09 19.09 2.91
N HIS A 133 2.21 18.25 3.45
CA HIS A 133 1.23 18.66 4.44
C HIS A 133 1.90 19.14 5.73
N ILE A 134 2.90 18.42 6.27
CA ILE A 134 3.69 18.86 7.44
C ILE A 134 4.36 20.22 7.19
N ILE A 135 4.95 20.43 6.01
CA ILE A 135 5.57 21.73 5.66
C ILE A 135 4.51 22.83 5.59
N GLY A 136 3.33 22.53 5.02
CA GLY A 136 2.19 23.44 4.98
C GLY A 136 1.68 23.83 6.37
N GLU A 137 1.50 22.87 7.27
CA GLU A 137 1.08 23.13 8.65
C GLU A 137 2.12 23.97 9.41
N ALA A 138 3.40 23.66 9.22
CA ALA A 138 4.49 24.43 9.81
C ALA A 138 4.52 25.89 9.33
N ARG A 139 4.12 26.16 8.08
CA ARG A 139 3.95 27.52 7.55
C ARG A 139 2.87 28.28 8.29
N ASP A 140 1.80 27.60 8.67
CA ASP A 140 0.68 28.15 9.43
C ASP A 140 0.90 28.13 10.95
N HIS A 141 2.11 27.75 11.41
CA HIS A 141 2.46 27.57 12.82
C HIS A 141 1.56 26.59 13.58
N ARG A 142 0.95 25.65 12.85
CA ARG A 142 0.19 24.55 13.42
C ARG A 142 1.10 23.33 13.49
N PHE A 143 1.22 22.76 14.68
CA PHE A 143 1.96 21.52 14.87
C PHE A 143 1.01 20.54 15.54
N GLU A 144 0.28 19.79 14.73
CA GLU A 144 -0.44 18.63 15.23
C GLU A 144 0.53 17.53 15.63
N SER A 145 0.07 16.60 16.47
CA SER A 145 0.86 15.39 16.76
C SER A 145 1.05 14.60 15.47
N SER A 146 2.24 14.03 15.27
CA SER A 146 2.55 13.17 14.12
C SER A 146 1.52 12.07 13.88
N MET A 147 0.97 11.50 14.96
CA MET A 147 -0.10 10.50 14.90
C MET A 147 -1.37 11.01 14.20
N SER A 148 -1.80 12.25 14.49
CA SER A 148 -2.97 12.90 13.85
C SER A 148 -2.70 13.14 12.36
N THR A 149 -1.57 13.76 12.05
CA THR A 149 -1.17 14.10 10.69
C THR A 149 -1.00 12.86 9.79
N MET A 150 -0.55 11.75 10.37
CA MET A 150 -0.27 10.49 9.68
C MET A 150 -1.51 9.61 9.47
N GLN A 151 -2.53 9.75 10.32
CA GLN A 151 -3.73 8.90 10.31
C GLN A 151 -4.39 8.73 8.92
N PRO A 152 -4.69 9.79 8.14
CA PRO A 152 -5.36 9.62 6.84
C PRO A 152 -4.52 8.82 5.85
N TYR A 153 -3.19 8.94 5.90
CA TYR A 153 -2.27 8.22 5.02
C TYR A 153 -2.12 6.75 5.44
N ARG A 154 -2.20 6.48 6.74
CA ARG A 154 -2.24 5.12 7.28
C ARG A 154 -3.51 4.38 6.84
N GLU A 155 -4.66 5.05 6.93
CA GLU A 155 -5.95 4.52 6.49
C GLU A 155 -5.95 4.19 5.00
N GLU A 156 -5.41 5.07 4.14
CA GLU A 156 -5.27 4.80 2.71
C GLU A 156 -4.45 3.53 2.42
N ALA A 157 -3.36 3.32 3.15
CA ALA A 157 -2.54 2.11 2.98
C ALA A 157 -3.26 0.84 3.48
N ILE A 158 -4.11 0.95 4.51
CA ILE A 158 -4.91 -0.18 5.03
C ILE A 158 -6.01 -0.57 4.03
N ASP A 159 -6.63 0.40 3.35
CA ASP A 159 -7.68 0.16 2.35
C ASP A 159 -7.22 -0.77 1.22
N ASP A 160 -5.95 -0.69 0.84
CA ASP A 160 -5.37 -1.57 -0.17
C ASP A 160 -5.36 -3.05 0.27
N ILE A 161 -5.20 -3.33 1.57
CA ILE A 161 -5.30 -4.69 2.12
C ILE A 161 -6.75 -5.16 2.13
N PHE A 162 -7.72 -4.28 2.42
CA PHE A 162 -9.13 -4.64 2.39
C PHE A 162 -9.56 -5.11 0.99
N LYS A 163 -9.01 -4.51 -0.08
CA LYS A 163 -9.24 -4.99 -1.45
C LYS A 163 -8.79 -6.44 -1.65
N LEU A 164 -7.59 -6.80 -1.17
CA LEU A 164 -7.10 -8.19 -1.23
C LEU A 164 -7.97 -9.15 -0.41
N GLN A 165 -8.39 -8.75 0.79
CA GLN A 165 -9.28 -9.54 1.63
C GLN A 165 -10.65 -9.76 0.99
N ASN A 166 -11.18 -8.77 0.27
CA ASN A 166 -12.44 -8.90 -0.43
C ASN A 166 -12.34 -9.89 -1.60
N ILE A 167 -11.25 -9.84 -2.38
CA ILE A 167 -10.96 -10.83 -3.43
C ILE A 167 -10.91 -12.25 -2.83
N GLN A 168 -10.21 -12.42 -1.71
CA GLN A 168 -10.12 -13.69 -0.99
C GLN A 168 -11.50 -14.22 -0.56
N LYS A 169 -12.34 -13.35 0.02
CA LYS A 169 -13.70 -13.70 0.45
C LYS A 169 -14.58 -14.10 -0.73
N ILE A 170 -14.53 -13.36 -1.84
CA ILE A 170 -15.30 -13.65 -3.05
C ILE A 170 -14.89 -15.01 -3.63
N ALA A 171 -13.59 -15.28 -3.75
CA ALA A 171 -13.09 -16.57 -4.23
C ALA A 171 -13.59 -17.74 -3.37
N LEU A 172 -13.55 -17.59 -2.04
CA LEU A 172 -14.06 -18.59 -1.11
C LEU A 172 -15.58 -18.79 -1.25
N GLN A 173 -16.34 -17.70 -1.35
CA GLN A 173 -17.80 -17.75 -1.53
C GLN A 173 -18.19 -18.42 -2.85
N LEU A 174 -17.44 -18.19 -3.94
CA LEU A 174 -17.64 -18.87 -5.20
C LEU A 174 -17.36 -20.37 -5.12
N GLY A 175 -16.34 -20.78 -4.37
CA GLY A 175 -16.09 -22.20 -4.08
C GLY A 175 -17.26 -22.85 -3.36
N ILE A 176 -17.79 -22.20 -2.31
CA ILE A 176 -18.97 -22.67 -1.56
C ILE A 176 -20.21 -22.74 -2.47
N LEU A 177 -20.43 -21.73 -3.32
CA LEU A 177 -21.53 -21.72 -4.29
C LEU A 177 -21.41 -22.89 -5.27
N GLY A 178 -20.22 -23.16 -5.79
CA GLY A 178 -19.94 -24.29 -6.67
C GLY A 178 -20.30 -25.63 -6.01
N THR A 179 -19.99 -25.77 -4.72
CA THR A 179 -20.36 -26.94 -3.92
C THR A 179 -21.86 -27.16 -3.90
N PHE A 180 -22.63 -26.12 -3.58
CA PHE A 180 -24.10 -26.20 -3.55
C PHE A 180 -24.70 -26.53 -4.92
N ILE A 181 -24.17 -25.93 -6.00
CA ILE A 181 -24.63 -26.24 -7.36
C ILE A 181 -24.37 -27.72 -7.69
N GLY A 182 -23.16 -28.23 -7.40
CA GLY A 182 -22.83 -29.64 -7.63
C GLY A 182 -23.72 -30.61 -6.84
N LEU A 183 -24.05 -30.28 -5.58
CA LEU A 183 -24.97 -31.09 -4.76
C LEU A 183 -26.40 -31.06 -5.29
N ILE A 184 -26.90 -29.90 -5.72
CA ILE A 184 -28.25 -29.79 -6.31
C ILE A 184 -28.33 -30.63 -7.59
N LEU A 185 -27.30 -30.62 -8.43
CA LEU A 185 -27.24 -31.47 -9.62
C LEU A 185 -27.15 -32.96 -9.29
N ALA A 186 -26.41 -33.33 -8.25
CA ALA A 186 -26.36 -34.72 -7.80
C ALA A 186 -27.75 -35.22 -7.33
N LEU A 187 -28.48 -34.39 -6.59
CA LEU A 187 -29.82 -34.71 -6.10
C LEU A 187 -30.87 -34.72 -7.22
N SER A 188 -30.79 -33.83 -8.21
CA SER A 188 -31.73 -33.82 -9.32
C SER A 188 -31.60 -35.06 -10.21
N GLN A 189 -30.37 -35.57 -10.38
CA GLN A 189 -30.07 -36.78 -11.15
C GLN A 189 -30.57 -38.06 -10.46
N LEU A 190 -30.64 -38.08 -9.13
CA LEU A 190 -31.20 -39.22 -8.37
C LEU A 190 -32.71 -39.38 -8.53
N ASN A 191 -33.42 -38.33 -8.94
CA ASN A 191 -34.89 -38.31 -9.02
C ASN A 191 -35.42 -38.73 -10.40
N LEU A 192 -34.54 -39.04 -11.37
CA LEU A 192 -34.89 -39.31 -12.76
C LEU A 192 -34.46 -40.74 -13.14
N ASP A 193 -35.45 -41.60 -13.38
CA ASP A 193 -35.40 -42.94 -13.98
C ASP A 193 -34.65 -44.06 -13.25
N SER A 194 -35.40 -44.90 -12.53
CA SER A 194 -34.97 -46.12 -11.85
C SER A 194 -34.63 -47.33 -12.76
N SER A 195 -34.25 -47.08 -14.02
CA SER A 195 -34.10 -48.15 -15.02
C SER A 195 -32.66 -48.55 -15.33
N SER A 196 -31.63 -47.80 -14.89
CA SER A 196 -30.22 -48.13 -15.14
C SER A 196 -29.26 -47.67 -14.02
N THR A 197 -29.27 -48.40 -12.90
CA THR A 197 -28.57 -48.06 -11.65
C THR A 197 -27.07 -47.73 -11.80
N THR A 198 -26.37 -48.28 -12.80
CA THR A 198 -24.93 -48.04 -13.01
C THR A 198 -24.61 -46.69 -13.67
N LEU A 199 -25.47 -46.19 -14.55
CA LEU A 199 -25.30 -44.88 -15.20
C LEU A 199 -25.66 -43.76 -14.21
N GLU A 200 -26.70 -43.97 -13.41
CA GLU A 200 -27.13 -43.07 -12.33
C GLU A 200 -26.01 -42.87 -11.29
N LEU A 201 -25.37 -43.95 -10.85
CA LEU A 201 -24.24 -43.89 -9.90
C LEU A 201 -23.05 -43.10 -10.47
N LYS A 202 -22.69 -43.33 -11.73
CA LYS A 202 -21.58 -42.60 -12.37
C LYS A 202 -21.88 -41.10 -12.47
N SER A 203 -23.12 -40.73 -12.81
CA SER A 203 -23.55 -39.35 -12.88
C SER A 203 -23.53 -38.67 -11.52
N LEU A 204 -24.00 -39.37 -10.48
CA LEU A 204 -23.94 -38.89 -9.10
C LEU A 204 -22.50 -38.65 -8.64
N PHE A 205 -21.58 -39.59 -8.89
CA PHE A 205 -20.17 -39.40 -8.53
C PHE A 205 -19.52 -38.25 -9.29
N ASN A 206 -19.92 -38.00 -10.54
CA ASN A 206 -19.45 -36.85 -11.31
C ASN A 206 -19.94 -35.53 -10.69
N SER A 207 -21.23 -35.44 -10.33
CA SER A 207 -21.81 -34.25 -9.67
C SER A 207 -21.22 -34.00 -8.27
N LEU A 208 -20.94 -35.05 -7.51
CA LEU A 208 -20.21 -34.96 -6.24
C LEU A 208 -18.76 -34.50 -6.45
N HIS A 209 -18.07 -35.05 -7.45
CA HIS A 209 -16.71 -34.62 -7.79
C HIS A 209 -16.68 -33.12 -8.11
N ILE A 210 -17.63 -32.63 -8.90
CA ILE A 210 -17.80 -31.20 -9.21
C ILE A 210 -17.99 -30.35 -7.94
N SER A 211 -18.83 -30.83 -7.02
CA SER A 211 -19.11 -30.15 -5.76
C SER A 211 -17.84 -29.99 -4.91
N PHE A 212 -17.04 -31.05 -4.80
CA PHE A 212 -15.79 -31.03 -4.06
C PHE A 212 -14.69 -30.27 -4.79
N SER A 213 -14.56 -30.40 -6.12
CA SER A 213 -13.52 -29.74 -6.91
C SER A 213 -13.61 -28.23 -6.82
N THR A 214 -14.82 -27.68 -6.87
CA THR A 214 -15.07 -26.24 -6.75
C THR A 214 -14.80 -25.72 -5.34
N SER A 215 -15.10 -26.51 -4.30
CA SER A 215 -14.74 -26.20 -2.91
C SER A 215 -13.24 -26.14 -2.72
N VAL A 216 -12.52 -27.14 -3.24
CA VAL A 216 -11.06 -27.23 -3.17
C VAL A 216 -10.41 -26.05 -3.88
N ALA A 217 -10.88 -25.69 -5.09
CA ALA A 217 -10.39 -24.53 -5.81
C ALA A 217 -10.59 -23.22 -5.02
N GLY A 218 -11.78 -23.01 -4.44
CA GLY A 218 -12.07 -21.83 -3.62
C GLY A 218 -11.18 -21.74 -2.39
N LEU A 219 -10.97 -22.86 -1.70
CA LEU A 219 -10.08 -22.94 -0.54
C LEU A 219 -8.61 -22.71 -0.91
N GLU A 220 -8.14 -23.33 -1.98
CA GLU A 220 -6.78 -23.17 -2.50
C GLU A 220 -6.47 -21.69 -2.77
N VAL A 221 -7.33 -21.02 -3.54
CA VAL A 221 -7.18 -19.59 -3.84
C VAL A 221 -7.24 -18.75 -2.57
N ALA A 222 -8.14 -19.07 -1.64
CA ALA A 222 -8.26 -18.34 -0.38
C ALA A 222 -6.99 -18.48 0.49
N VAL A 223 -6.35 -19.65 0.51
CA VAL A 223 -5.09 -19.88 1.24
C VAL A 223 -3.94 -19.11 0.58
N ILE A 224 -3.82 -19.17 -0.75
CA ILE A 224 -2.78 -18.43 -1.49
C ILE A 224 -2.89 -16.92 -1.23
N LEU A 225 -4.09 -16.36 -1.35
CA LEU A 225 -4.33 -14.94 -1.08
C LEU A 225 -4.10 -14.60 0.39
N GLY A 226 -4.44 -15.49 1.32
CA GLY A 226 -4.14 -15.32 2.74
C GLY A 226 -2.63 -15.19 3.02
N LEU A 227 -1.81 -16.04 2.38
CA LEU A 227 -0.35 -15.95 2.47
C LEU A 227 0.18 -14.65 1.87
N LEU A 228 -0.35 -14.21 0.72
CA LEU A 228 0.02 -12.93 0.12
C LEU A 228 -0.31 -11.74 1.02
N ILE A 229 -1.49 -11.74 1.64
CA ILE A 229 -1.90 -10.70 2.61
C ILE A 229 -0.92 -10.67 3.80
N MET A 230 -0.49 -11.83 4.29
CA MET A 230 0.50 -11.91 5.38
C MET A 230 1.83 -11.24 5.00
N VAL A 231 2.33 -11.50 3.78
CA VAL A 231 3.56 -10.87 3.28
C VAL A 231 3.41 -9.34 3.18
N VAL A 232 2.28 -8.86 2.65
CA VAL A 232 1.98 -7.43 2.54
C VAL A 232 1.93 -6.78 3.92
N ARG A 233 1.24 -7.38 4.89
CA ARG A 233 1.11 -6.87 6.26
C ARG A 233 2.46 -6.71 6.96
N LEU A 234 3.35 -7.70 6.82
CA LEU A 234 4.69 -7.63 7.40
C LEU A 234 5.49 -6.43 6.87
N LYS A 235 5.37 -6.12 5.57
CA LYS A 235 6.02 -4.96 4.98
C LYS A 235 5.35 -3.64 5.34
N GLN A 236 4.03 -3.64 5.43
CA GLN A 236 3.25 -2.47 5.82
C GLN A 236 3.57 -2.03 7.26
N GLU A 237 3.71 -2.97 8.20
CA GLU A 237 4.06 -2.66 9.59
C GLU A 237 5.42 -1.96 9.69
N ALA A 238 6.43 -2.49 8.99
CA ALA A 238 7.76 -1.86 8.93
C ALA A 238 7.71 -0.48 8.27
N TYR A 239 6.86 -0.32 7.25
CA TYR A 239 6.60 0.98 6.62
C TYR A 239 5.98 1.97 7.60
N PHE A 240 4.95 1.59 8.36
CA PHE A 240 4.29 2.47 9.33
C PHE A 240 5.22 2.96 10.43
N GLN A 241 6.07 2.08 10.98
CA GLN A 241 7.08 2.46 11.96
C GLN A 241 8.10 3.46 11.40
N THR A 242 8.40 3.37 10.11
CA THR A 242 9.34 4.28 9.44
C THR A 242 8.68 5.61 9.10
N MET A 243 7.42 5.56 8.65
CA MET A 243 6.59 6.74 8.40
C MET A 243 6.48 7.60 9.67
N GLU A 244 6.21 6.98 10.82
CA GLU A 244 6.11 7.67 12.12
C GLU A 244 7.42 8.38 12.48
N LYS A 245 8.56 7.66 12.44
CA LYS A 245 9.90 8.23 12.71
C LYS A 245 10.25 9.37 11.76
N ALA A 246 9.95 9.21 10.47
CA ALA A 246 10.21 10.22 9.47
C ALA A 246 9.33 11.47 9.69
N ALA A 247 8.05 11.28 10.02
CA ALA A 247 7.13 12.37 10.35
C ALA A 247 7.57 13.13 11.60
N ASP A 248 7.91 12.43 12.69
CA ASP A 248 8.42 13.05 13.93
C ASP A 248 9.68 13.87 13.68
N THR A 249 10.62 13.30 12.92
CA THR A 249 11.86 13.98 12.54
C THR A 249 11.57 15.22 11.70
N MET A 250 10.64 15.12 10.75
CA MET A 250 10.28 16.21 9.87
C MET A 250 9.58 17.35 10.63
N ILE A 251 8.63 17.02 11.52
CA ILE A 251 7.98 18.00 12.40
C ILE A 251 9.03 18.68 13.28
N SER A 252 9.95 17.92 13.87
CA SER A 252 11.05 18.47 14.69
C SER A 252 11.94 19.42 13.88
N LEU A 253 12.23 19.08 12.62
CA LEU A 253 12.99 19.97 11.73
C LEU A 253 12.21 21.24 11.40
N ALA A 254 10.92 21.11 11.07
CA ALA A 254 10.05 22.23 10.75
C ALA A 254 9.87 23.19 11.93
N GLN A 255 9.78 22.67 13.16
CA GLN A 255 9.75 23.48 14.39
C GLN A 255 11.04 24.30 14.61
N ASN A 256 12.17 23.80 14.13
CA ASN A 256 13.45 24.51 14.21
C ASN A 256 13.72 25.42 13.01
N ALA A 257 12.84 25.43 12.00
CA ALA A 257 12.97 26.30 10.83
C ALA A 257 12.47 27.72 11.11
N ILE A 258 13.04 28.72 10.44
CA ILE A 258 12.56 30.10 10.48
C ILE A 258 11.51 30.28 9.36
N PRO A 259 10.30 30.79 9.67
CA PRO A 259 9.37 31.23 8.64
C PRO A 259 9.87 32.56 8.07
N ASP A 260 10.21 32.58 6.78
CA ASP A 260 10.75 33.78 6.11
C ASP A 260 9.73 34.93 6.05
N ASP A 261 8.44 34.62 5.91
CA ASP A 261 7.41 35.62 5.61
C ASP A 261 7.01 36.50 6.82
N TYR A 262 7.08 35.98 8.05
CA TYR A 262 6.56 36.70 9.22
C TYR A 262 7.57 37.74 9.75
N PHE A 263 8.87 37.44 9.73
CA PHE A 263 9.88 38.38 10.21
C PHE A 263 10.03 39.58 9.27
N PHE A 264 10.07 39.35 7.96
CA PHE A 264 10.25 40.45 6.99
C PHE A 264 9.05 41.38 6.93
N ASN A 265 7.83 40.85 6.89
CA ASN A 265 6.62 41.68 6.85
C ASN A 265 6.42 42.48 8.14
N ASN A 266 6.71 41.91 9.31
CA ASN A 266 6.62 42.65 10.57
C ASN A 266 7.73 43.69 10.72
N PHE A 267 8.96 43.40 10.29
CA PHE A 267 10.02 44.40 10.27
C PHE A 267 9.71 45.54 9.31
N GLU A 268 9.13 45.25 8.16
CA GLU A 268 8.75 46.29 7.20
C GLU A 268 7.60 47.15 7.73
N GLN A 269 6.60 46.54 8.38
CA GLN A 269 5.54 47.28 9.08
C GLN A 269 6.07 48.12 10.23
N ILE A 270 6.97 47.59 11.07
CA ILE A 270 7.61 48.34 12.16
C ILE A 270 8.47 49.48 11.59
N LYS A 271 9.24 49.25 10.53
CA LYS A 271 10.04 50.26 9.84
C LYS A 271 9.16 51.37 9.27
N ASN A 272 8.04 51.01 8.65
CA ASN A 272 7.08 51.97 8.12
C ASN A 272 6.37 52.76 9.23
N ALA A 273 6.02 52.11 10.35
CA ALA A 273 5.45 52.76 11.52
C ALA A 273 6.43 53.76 12.17
N VAL A 274 7.70 53.37 12.35
CA VAL A 274 8.75 54.24 12.89
C VAL A 274 9.03 55.42 11.95
N ARG A 275 9.11 55.18 10.64
CA ARG A 275 9.28 56.25 9.63
C ARG A 275 8.11 57.23 9.64
N ASN A 276 6.88 56.74 9.75
CA ASN A 276 5.69 57.61 9.82
C ASN A 276 5.67 58.44 11.11
N ARG A 277 6.08 57.85 12.25
CA ARG A 277 6.19 58.58 13.53
C ARG A 277 7.27 59.65 13.51
N ALA A 278 8.42 59.38 12.89
CA ALA A 278 9.49 60.36 12.68
C ALA A 278 9.03 61.53 11.78
N ARG A 279 8.21 61.27 10.76
CA ARG A 279 7.63 62.31 9.90
C ARG A 279 6.67 63.22 10.65
N ILE A 280 5.78 62.67 11.48
CA ILE A 280 4.79 63.44 12.24
C ILE A 280 5.46 64.40 13.24
N ASN A 281 6.55 63.97 13.90
CA ASN A 281 7.29 64.81 14.84
C ASN A 281 8.08 65.95 14.16
N CYS A 282 8.35 65.85 12.85
CA CYS A 282 9.03 66.91 12.10
C CYS A 282 8.06 68.00 11.62
N THR A 283 6.78 67.69 11.43
CA THR A 283 5.75 68.66 11.01
C THR A 283 5.13 69.45 12.16
N THR A 284 5.26 69.00 13.42
CA THR A 284 4.76 69.72 14.61
C THR A 284 5.74 70.73 15.22
N LEU A 285 6.91 70.91 14.60
CA LEU A 285 7.97 71.82 15.03
C LEU A 285 8.09 73.09 14.17
N PHE A 286 7.11 73.37 13.31
CA PHE A 286 6.99 74.61 12.53
C PHE A 286 5.65 75.30 12.78
#